data_AF-A0A3D8YVF0-F1
#
_entry.id   AF-A0A3D8YVF0-F1
#
_cell.length_a   1.000
_cell.length_b   1.000
_cell.length_c   1.000
_cell.angle_alpha   90.00
_cell.angle_beta   90.00
_cell.angle_gamma   90.00
#
_symmetry.space_group_name_H-M   'P 1'
#
loop_
_entity.id
_entity.type
_entity.pdbx_description
1 polymer ?
#
loop_
_entity_poly.entity_id
_entity_poly.type
_entity_poly.pdbx_seq_one_letter_code
_entity_poly.pdbx_strand_id
1 'polypeptide(L)'
;MVTEDGLNGICNSTEPLLVKETTSKGIKVKTYYFSAEKVGSNSGIQYPDNLIADAYWKSLTQVQTMNHATPEDLNSLLEQFNHRLKNDHAF
;
A
#
# COMPACT_ATOMS: atom_id res chain seq x y z
N MET A 1 -3.41 -31.38 3.77
CA MET A 1 -3.62 -31.42 2.32
C MET A 1 -3.82 -29.97 1.91
N VAL A 2 -2.76 -29.31 1.42
CA VAL A 2 -2.84 -27.91 0.96
C VAL A 2 -3.15 -28.00 -0.52
N THR A 3 -4.33 -27.55 -0.93
CA THR A 3 -4.70 -27.50 -2.35
C THR A 3 -3.86 -26.42 -3.03
N GLU A 4 -3.46 -26.65 -4.27
CA GLU A 4 -2.66 -25.75 -5.12
C GLU A 4 -3.36 -24.42 -5.49
N ASP A 5 -4.41 -24.02 -4.76
CA ASP A 5 -5.15 -22.76 -4.92
C ASP A 5 -4.55 -21.60 -4.08
N GLY A 6 -3.42 -21.84 -3.42
CA GLY A 6 -2.89 -21.00 -2.33
C GLY A 6 -1.91 -19.89 -2.71
N LEU A 7 -2.08 -19.18 -3.84
CA LEU A 7 -1.14 -18.12 -4.25
C LEU A 7 -1.77 -16.80 -4.77
N ASN A 8 -3.09 -16.63 -4.72
CA ASN A 8 -3.73 -15.51 -5.42
C ASN A 8 -4.30 -14.43 -4.48
N GLY A 9 -3.40 -13.70 -3.82
CA GLY A 9 -3.63 -12.31 -3.44
C GLY A 9 -2.89 -11.41 -4.42
N ILE A 10 -3.23 -11.46 -5.70
CA ILE A 10 -2.37 -10.90 -6.75
C ILE A 10 -2.63 -9.41 -6.84
N CYS A 11 -1.67 -8.60 -6.42
CA CYS A 11 -1.58 -7.23 -6.89
C CYS A 11 -0.56 -7.18 -8.02
N ASN A 12 -0.89 -6.51 -9.13
CA ASN A 12 0.12 -6.17 -10.12
C ASN A 12 0.80 -4.89 -9.65
N SER A 13 2.10 -4.93 -9.36
CA SER A 13 2.87 -3.70 -9.18
C SER A 13 3.09 -3.08 -10.55
N THR A 14 2.57 -1.87 -10.74
CA THR A 14 2.55 -1.25 -12.07
C THR A 14 3.60 -0.16 -12.19
N GLU A 15 3.76 0.71 -11.19
CA GLU A 15 4.65 1.87 -11.30
C GLU A 15 5.30 2.29 -9.96
N PRO A 16 6.57 2.74 -9.97
CA PRO A 16 7.17 3.36 -8.79
C PRO A 16 6.49 4.70 -8.49
N LEU A 17 6.16 4.94 -7.22
CA LEU A 17 5.49 6.15 -6.76
C LEU A 17 6.48 7.16 -6.17
N LEU A 18 7.24 6.75 -5.17
CA LEU A 18 8.22 7.62 -4.51
C LEU A 18 9.28 6.80 -3.78
N VAL A 19 10.42 7.43 -3.54
CA VAL A 19 11.47 6.91 -2.68
C VAL A 19 11.65 7.87 -1.52
N LYS A 20 11.63 7.33 -0.29
CA LYS A 20 11.79 8.09 0.94
C LYS A 20 13.04 7.62 1.67
N GLU A 21 13.88 8.55 2.07
CA GLU A 21 15.04 8.29 2.92
C GLU A 21 14.84 9.02 4.26
N THR A 22 14.93 8.30 5.38
CA THR A 22 14.73 8.86 6.71
C THR A 22 15.59 8.15 7.76
N THR A 23 15.64 8.68 8.98
CA THR A 23 16.22 8.00 10.14
C THR A 23 15.13 7.71 11.16
N SER A 24 14.83 6.42 11.37
CA SER A 24 13.84 5.96 12.35
C SER A 24 14.54 5.24 13.49
N LYS A 25 14.38 5.72 14.72
CA LYS A 25 15.03 5.16 15.93
C LYS A 25 16.55 4.98 15.78
N GLY A 26 17.22 5.91 15.09
CA GLY A 26 18.67 5.87 14.84
C GLY A 26 19.10 4.98 13.66
N ILE A 27 18.16 4.32 12.99
CA ILE A 27 18.42 3.47 11.82
C ILE A 27 18.14 4.28 10.56
N LYS A 28 19.10 4.34 9.63
CA LYS A 28 18.88 4.90 8.29
C LYS A 28 18.01 3.94 7.49
N VAL A 29 16.85 4.40 7.07
CA VAL A 29 15.86 3.61 6.33
C VAL A 29 15.62 4.26 4.98
N LYS A 30 15.58 3.43 3.94
CA LYS A 30 15.17 3.80 2.60
C LYS A 30 13.94 2.98 2.20
N THR A 31 12.83 3.67 1.98
CA THR A 31 11.54 3.06 1.66
C THR A 31 11.19 3.36 0.20
N TYR A 32 10.78 2.32 -0.52
CA TYR A 32 10.32 2.42 -1.90
C TYR A 32 8.82 2.15 -1.94
N TYR A 33 8.06 3.09 -2.48
CA TYR A 33 6.62 2.95 -2.65
C TYR A 33 6.29 2.65 -4.11
N PHE A 34 5.37 1.72 -4.32
CA PHE A 34 4.89 1.32 -5.63
C PHE A 34 3.36 1.39 -5.67
N SER A 35 2.81 1.71 -6.83
CA SER A 35 1.40 1.51 -7.10
C SER A 35 1.14 0.03 -7.32
N ALA A 36 -0.02 -0.41 -6.85
CA ALA A 36 -0.46 -1.77 -6.99
C ALA A 36 -1.93 -1.76 -7.44
N GLU A 37 -2.22 -2.52 -8.48
CA GLU A 37 -3.58 -2.78 -8.90
C GLU A 37 -4.08 -4.06 -8.25
N LYS A 38 -5.26 -4.02 -7.62
CA LYS A 38 -5.88 -5.22 -7.06
C LYS A 38 -6.35 -6.11 -8.21
N VAL A 39 -5.85 -7.35 -8.26
CA VAL A 39 -6.31 -8.38 -9.20
C VAL A 39 -7.01 -9.50 -8.44
N GLY A 40 -8.14 -9.95 -8.97
CA GLY A 40 -8.96 -11.00 -8.36
C GLY A 40 -9.93 -10.51 -7.28
N SER A 41 -10.80 -11.41 -6.84
CA SER A 41 -11.88 -11.14 -5.90
C SER A 41 -11.49 -11.34 -4.43
N ASN A 42 -10.28 -11.85 -4.14
CA ASN A 42 -9.85 -12.12 -2.79
C ASN A 42 -9.81 -10.83 -1.94
N SER A 43 -10.21 -10.94 -0.68
CA SER A 43 -10.30 -9.82 0.24
C SER A 43 -8.96 -9.47 0.89
N GLY A 44 -7.97 -10.38 0.85
CA GLY A 44 -6.70 -10.23 1.53
C GLY A 44 -5.47 -10.58 0.71
N ILE A 45 -4.32 -10.21 1.25
CA ILE A 45 -3.00 -10.64 0.79
C ILE A 45 -2.55 -11.78 1.70
N GLN A 46 -2.16 -12.92 1.14
CA GLN A 46 -1.59 -14.01 1.94
C GLN A 46 -0.14 -13.69 2.26
N TYR A 47 0.16 -13.48 3.55
CA TYR A 47 1.51 -13.24 4.05
C TYR A 47 2.04 -14.49 4.77
N PRO A 48 3.02 -15.20 4.20
CA PRO A 48 3.49 -16.48 4.74
C PRO A 48 4.36 -16.35 6.00
N ASP A 49 4.86 -15.15 6.30
CA ASP A 49 5.82 -14.89 7.38
C ASP A 49 5.17 -14.44 8.71
N ASN A 50 3.85 -14.27 8.73
CA ASN A 50 3.06 -13.80 9.89
C ASN A 50 3.54 -12.45 10.48
N LEU A 51 4.26 -11.62 9.71
CA LEU A 51 4.72 -10.32 10.20
C LEU A 51 3.61 -9.26 10.21
N ILE A 52 2.56 -9.47 9.40
CA ILE A 52 1.38 -8.60 9.32
C ILE A 52 0.26 -9.25 10.12
N ALA A 53 -0.22 -8.53 11.14
CA ALA A 53 -1.33 -8.99 11.96
C ALA A 53 -2.64 -9.04 11.17
N ASP A 54 -2.97 -7.95 10.46
CA ASP A 54 -4.19 -7.83 9.65
C ASP A 54 -3.96 -6.95 8.43
N ALA A 55 -4.69 -7.23 7.33
CA ALA A 55 -4.67 -6.45 6.10
C ALA A 55 -6.09 -6.16 5.60
N TYR A 56 -6.34 -4.89 5.24
CA TYR A 56 -7.64 -4.45 4.76
C TYR A 56 -7.50 -3.44 3.61
N TRP A 57 -8.39 -3.56 2.62
CA TRP A 57 -8.64 -2.49 1.66
C TRP A 57 -9.45 -1.38 2.33
N LYS A 58 -8.94 -0.15 2.30
CA LYS A 58 -9.60 1.04 2.87
C LYS A 58 -9.84 2.07 1.77
N SER A 59 -10.97 2.79 1.86
CA SER A 59 -11.21 3.93 0.98
C SER A 59 -10.29 5.10 1.35
N LEU A 60 -10.11 6.05 0.44
CA LEU A 60 -9.29 7.24 0.68
C LEU A 60 -9.78 8.02 1.92
N THR A 61 -11.09 8.18 2.09
CA THR A 61 -11.69 8.85 3.26
C THR A 61 -11.39 8.10 4.56
N GLN A 62 -11.38 6.76 4.53
CA GLN A 62 -10.99 5.98 5.70
C GLN A 62 -9.50 6.18 6.02
N VAL A 63 -8.63 6.17 5.02
CA VAL A 63 -7.18 6.39 5.19
C VAL A 63 -6.90 7.76 5.82
N GLN A 64 -7.60 8.82 5.39
CA GLN A 64 -7.47 10.18 5.95
C GLN A 64 -7.78 10.29 7.44
N THR A 65 -8.51 9.31 8.01
CA THR A 65 -8.94 9.31 9.41
C THR A 65 -8.21 8.26 10.27
N MET A 66 -7.18 7.59 9.71
CA MET A 66 -6.42 6.57 10.43
C MET A 66 -5.40 7.18 11.41
N ASN A 67 -5.60 6.91 12.71
CA ASN A 67 -4.73 7.40 13.79
C ASN A 67 -3.37 6.69 13.91
N HIS A 68 -3.23 5.51 13.29
CA HIS A 68 -2.04 4.65 13.42
C HIS A 68 -1.17 4.61 12.16
N ALA A 69 -1.43 5.48 11.18
CA ALA A 69 -0.48 5.70 10.10
C ALA A 69 0.69 6.53 10.63
N THR A 70 1.91 6.21 10.23
CA THR A 70 3.06 7.11 10.42
C THR A 70 2.70 8.44 9.74
N PRO A 71 2.54 9.55 10.49
CA PRO A 71 1.94 10.78 9.94
C PRO A 71 2.70 11.32 8.72
N GLU A 72 4.02 11.10 8.70
CA GLU A 72 4.89 11.46 7.60
C GLU A 72 4.60 10.67 6.31
N ASP A 73 4.33 9.36 6.42
CA ASP A 73 3.99 8.54 5.25
C ASP A 73 2.55 8.81 4.78
N LEU A 74 1.62 9.06 5.71
CA LEU A 74 0.23 9.37 5.38
C LEU A 74 0.13 10.60 4.47
N ASN A 75 0.82 11.69 4.83
CA ASN A 75 0.79 12.92 4.03
C ASN A 75 1.32 12.68 2.61
N SER A 76 2.49 12.05 2.47
CA SER A 76 3.07 11.74 1.16
C SER A 76 2.17 10.81 0.33
N LEU A 77 1.53 9.82 0.95
CA LEU A 77 0.60 8.92 0.25
C LEU A 77 -0.66 9.66 -0.21
N LEU A 78 -1.24 10.53 0.62
CA LEU A 78 -2.41 11.34 0.27
C LEU A 78 -2.11 12.30 -0.90
N GLU A 79 -0.93 12.92 -0.93
CA GLU A 79 -0.49 13.75 -2.05
C GLU A 79 -0.43 12.94 -3.35
N GLN A 80 0.16 11.74 -3.32
CA GLN A 80 0.21 10.86 -4.49
C GLN A 80 -1.17 10.40 -4.96
N PHE A 81 -2.09 10.09 -4.04
CA PHE A 81 -3.48 9.75 -4.40
C PHE A 81 -4.19 10.91 -5.09
N ASN A 82 -4.06 12.13 -4.55
CA ASN A 82 -4.67 13.31 -5.14
C ASN A 82 -4.06 13.65 -6.52
N HIS A 83 -2.76 13.47 -6.70
CA HIS A 83 -2.10 13.65 -7.99
C HIS A 83 -2.63 12.67 -9.04
N ARG A 84 -2.80 11.39 -8.67
CA ARG A 84 -3.37 10.38 -9.57
C ARG A 84 -4.82 10.71 -9.96
N LEU A 85 -5.67 11.03 -8.99
CA LEU A 85 -7.08 11.39 -9.26
C LEU A 85 -7.20 12.58 -10.22
N LYS A 86 -6.34 13.59 -10.11
CA LYS A 86 -6.35 14.74 -11.05
C LYS A 86 -5.98 14.33 -12.48
N ASN A 87 -5.06 13.38 -12.63
CA ASN A 87 -4.59 12.93 -13.94
C ASN A 87 -5.57 11.95 -14.60
N ASP A 88 -6.32 11.17 -13.81
CA ASP A 88 -7.35 10.25 -14.32
C ASP A 88 -8.64 10.97 -14.76
N HIS A 89 -8.85 12.21 -14.30
CA HIS A 89 -9.98 13.08 -14.68
C HIS A 89 -9.64 14.14 -15.75
N ALA A 90 -8.44 14.08 -16.34
CA ALA A 90 -8.06 14.94 -17.44
C ALA A 90 -8.60 14.39 -18.78
N PHE A 91 -9.88 14.67 -19.07
CA PHE A 91 -10.50 14.52 -20.39
C PHE A 91 -11.29 15.78 -20.75
#